data_AF-A0A553UPK8-F1
#
_entry.id   AF-A0A553UPK8-F1
#
_cell.length_a   1.000
_cell.length_b   1.000
_cell.length_c   1.000
_cell.angle_alpha   90.00
_cell.angle_beta   90.00
_cell.angle_gamma   90.00
#
_symmetry.space_group_name_H-M   'P 1'
#
loop_
_entity.id
_entity.type
_entity.pdbx_description
1 polymer ?
#
loop_
_entity_poly.entity_id
_entity_poly.type
_entity_poly.pdbx_seq_one_letter_code
_entity_poly.pdbx_strand_id
1 'polypeptide(L)'
;MTRPNRFAALTESSGAEERAEPLEERAERPLSETVRMLGGRVPDSIFREFNRQKVVAEEELGVRKITTEEGLEALVRLLRNAEFKSQWLQALQEIRKGRRS
;
A
#
# COMPACT_ATOMS: atom_id res chain seq x y z
N MET A 1 -1.37 18.13 45.54
CA MET A 1 -0.62 18.80 44.45
C MET A 1 -0.70 17.92 43.20
N THR A 2 -1.61 18.24 42.28
CA THR A 2 -1.83 17.50 41.03
C THR A 2 -1.00 18.18 39.94
N ARG A 3 -0.07 17.46 39.31
CA ARG A 3 0.76 17.99 38.22
C ARG A 3 -0.12 18.19 36.96
N PRO A 4 -0.06 19.35 36.28
CA PRO A 4 -0.87 19.59 35.09
C PRO A 4 -0.37 18.75 33.90
N ASN A 5 -1.32 18.18 33.15
CA ASN A 5 -1.10 17.28 32.04
C ASN A 5 -0.61 18.05 30.79
N ARG A 6 0.52 17.63 30.22
CA ARG A 6 1.29 18.32 29.16
C ARG A 6 0.60 18.39 27.79
N PHE A 7 -0.52 17.69 27.62
CA PHE A 7 -1.22 17.56 26.35
C PHE A 7 -2.29 18.62 26.08
N ALA A 8 -2.71 19.40 27.09
CA ALA A 8 -3.69 20.47 26.89
C ALA A 8 -3.08 21.78 26.35
N ALA A 9 -1.75 21.93 26.38
CA ALA A 9 -1.05 23.15 25.96
C ALA A 9 -0.64 23.16 24.47
N LEU A 10 -0.90 22.09 23.72
CA LEU A 10 -0.48 21.94 22.32
C LEU A 10 -1.58 22.27 21.31
N THR A 11 -2.82 22.48 21.75
CA THR A 11 -3.98 22.73 20.87
C THR A 11 -4.31 24.21 20.68
N GLU A 12 -3.63 25.14 21.36
CA GLU A 12 -3.97 26.58 21.32
C GLU A 12 -2.91 27.47 20.66
N SER A 13 -1.82 26.92 20.12
CA SER A 13 -0.81 27.70 19.41
C SER A 13 -0.60 27.15 18.02
N SER A 14 -1.41 27.64 17.06
CA SER A 14 -0.97 27.96 15.69
C SER A 14 -2.16 28.51 14.89
N GLY A 15 -2.64 29.67 15.30
CA GLY A 15 -3.31 30.60 14.41
C GLY A 15 -2.54 31.92 14.44
N ALA A 16 -1.85 32.25 13.34
CA ALA A 16 -1.64 33.61 12.79
C ALA A 16 -0.36 33.70 11.92
N GLU A 17 -0.60 33.92 10.62
CA GLU A 17 0.09 34.84 9.70
C GLU A 17 1.60 34.73 9.43
N GLU A 18 1.97 34.48 8.16
CA GLU A 18 2.68 35.48 7.34
C GLU A 18 2.67 35.12 5.84
N ARG A 19 2.52 36.16 5.01
CA ARG A 19 2.39 36.11 3.54
C ARG A 19 3.74 35.89 2.86
N ALA A 20 3.76 35.07 1.82
CA ALA A 20 4.74 35.13 0.74
C ALA A 20 4.01 34.98 -0.62
N GLU A 21 4.38 35.83 -1.57
CA GLU A 21 3.77 36.04 -2.89
C GLU A 21 4.10 34.91 -3.92
N PRO A 22 3.44 34.90 -5.10
CA PRO A 22 3.01 33.68 -5.79
C PRO A 22 4.09 33.11 -6.70
N LEU A 23 4.38 31.82 -6.56
CA LEU A 23 5.02 31.06 -7.62
C LEU A 23 3.96 30.25 -8.36
N GLU A 24 3.83 30.55 -9.65
CA GLU A 24 3.11 29.75 -10.63
C GLU A 24 3.56 28.29 -10.56
N GLU A 25 2.75 27.43 -9.96
CA GLU A 25 2.89 25.99 -10.12
C GLU A 25 1.66 25.48 -10.87
N ARG A 26 1.81 25.53 -12.20
CA ARG A 26 1.36 24.52 -13.16
C ARG A 26 0.25 23.63 -12.59
N ALA A 27 -0.99 24.00 -12.91
CA ALA A 27 -2.20 23.17 -12.86
C ALA A 27 -1.89 21.69 -12.59
N GLU A 28 -1.79 21.34 -11.31
CA GLU A 28 -1.68 19.96 -10.89
C GLU A 28 -2.98 19.31 -11.33
N ARG A 29 -2.86 18.42 -12.32
CA ARG A 29 -3.89 17.44 -12.64
C ARG A 29 -4.41 16.88 -11.32
N PRO A 30 -5.73 16.78 -11.08
CA PRO A 30 -6.18 16.12 -9.88
C PRO A 30 -5.63 14.69 -9.91
N LEU A 31 -4.68 14.39 -9.02
CA LEU A 31 -4.32 13.03 -8.66
C LEU A 31 -5.55 12.44 -7.96
N SER A 32 -6.56 12.09 -8.76
CA SER A 32 -7.71 11.30 -8.37
C SER A 32 -7.32 9.82 -8.23
N GLU A 33 -6.08 9.53 -7.83
CA GLU A 33 -5.76 8.28 -7.16
C GLU A 33 -5.83 8.55 -5.66
N THR A 34 -7.04 8.85 -5.19
CA THR A 34 -7.38 8.58 -3.80
C THR A 34 -7.41 7.07 -3.63
N VAL A 35 -6.22 6.46 -3.57
CA VAL A 35 -6.03 5.11 -3.04
C VAL A 35 -6.32 5.23 -1.55
N ARG A 36 -7.61 5.19 -1.20
CA ARG A 36 -8.12 5.05 0.16
C ARG A 36 -7.57 3.73 0.70
N MET A 37 -6.47 3.78 1.41
CA MET A 37 -5.96 2.66 2.18
C MET A 37 -6.01 3.04 3.66
N LEU A 38 -6.94 2.39 4.37
CA LEU A 38 -6.98 2.00 5.79
C LEU A 38 -8.46 1.87 6.17
N GLY A 39 -9.04 0.69 5.90
CA GLY A 39 -10.48 0.43 6.12
C GLY A 39 -11.12 -0.69 5.28
N GLY A 40 -10.37 -1.73 4.86
CA GLY A 40 -10.99 -3.01 4.53
C GLY A 40 -11.51 -3.26 3.11
N ARG A 41 -10.79 -2.89 2.04
CA ARG A 41 -10.90 -3.58 0.74
C ARG A 41 -9.54 -3.71 0.05
N VAL A 42 -9.19 -4.95 -0.33
CA VAL A 42 -8.08 -5.26 -1.24
C VAL A 42 -8.51 -4.84 -2.65
N PRO A 43 -7.68 -4.16 -3.46
CA PRO A 43 -8.02 -3.85 -4.84
C PRO A 43 -8.50 -5.10 -5.60
N ASP A 44 -9.58 -4.96 -6.38
CA ASP A 44 -10.21 -6.09 -7.09
C ASP A 44 -9.21 -6.84 -7.98
N SER A 45 -8.24 -6.15 -8.57
CA SER A 45 -7.17 -6.76 -9.37
C SER A 45 -6.33 -7.74 -8.55
N ILE A 46 -5.94 -7.37 -7.34
CA ILE A 46 -5.16 -8.23 -6.43
C ILE A 46 -6.02 -9.39 -5.93
N PHE A 47 -7.28 -9.13 -5.57
CA PHE A 47 -8.19 -10.18 -5.11
C PHE A 47 -8.45 -11.22 -6.19
N ARG A 48 -8.71 -10.80 -7.43
CA ARG A 48 -8.95 -11.70 -8.56
C ARG A 48 -7.71 -12.54 -8.87
N GLU A 49 -6.54 -11.91 -8.92
CA GLU A 49 -5.30 -12.62 -9.20
C GLU A 49 -4.96 -13.62 -8.08
N PHE A 50 -5.14 -13.25 -6.82
CA PHE A 50 -4.94 -14.16 -5.70
C PHE A 50 -5.85 -15.40 -5.77
N ASN A 51 -7.13 -15.22 -6.10
CA ASN A 51 -8.04 -16.36 -6.27
C ASN A 51 -7.67 -17.22 -7.48
N ARG A 52 -7.24 -16.62 -8.58
CA ARG A 52 -6.76 -17.36 -9.75
C ARG A 52 -5.56 -18.24 -9.39
N GLN A 53 -4.57 -17.68 -8.70
CA GLN A 53 -3.37 -18.41 -8.28
C GLN A 53 -3.72 -19.59 -7.35
N LYS A 54 -4.72 -19.43 -6.48
CA LYS A 54 -5.21 -20.54 -5.67
C LYS A 54 -5.80 -21.68 -6.50
N VAL A 55 -6.64 -21.36 -7.50
CA VAL A 55 -7.24 -22.38 -8.38
C VAL A 55 -6.15 -23.13 -9.16
N VAL A 56 -5.16 -22.40 -9.67
CA VAL A 56 -4.00 -23.03 -10.34
C VAL A 56 -3.26 -23.96 -9.37
N ALA A 57 -3.00 -23.51 -8.15
CA ALA A 57 -2.34 -24.35 -7.14
C ALA A 57 -3.19 -25.56 -6.71
N GLU A 58 -4.53 -25.45 -6.70
CA GLU A 58 -5.44 -26.59 -6.46
C GLU A 58 -5.25 -27.67 -7.52
N GLU A 59 -5.20 -27.27 -8.79
CA GLU A 59 -4.97 -28.17 -9.93
C GLU A 59 -3.57 -28.79 -9.88
N GLU A 60 -2.53 -27.99 -9.66
CA GLU A 60 -1.14 -28.46 -9.64
C GLU A 60 -0.83 -29.40 -8.47
N LEU A 61 -1.42 -29.15 -7.30
CA LEU A 61 -1.25 -30.00 -6.11
C LEU A 61 -2.22 -31.19 -6.09
N GLY A 62 -3.18 -31.25 -7.02
CA GLY A 62 -4.21 -32.28 -7.06
C GLY A 62 -5.14 -32.25 -5.84
N VAL A 63 -5.32 -31.07 -5.22
CA VAL A 63 -6.16 -30.90 -4.04
C VAL A 63 -7.50 -30.29 -4.42
N ARG A 64 -8.53 -30.64 -3.67
CA ARG A 64 -9.90 -30.17 -3.95
C ARG A 64 -10.09 -28.67 -3.76
N LYS A 65 -9.39 -28.08 -2.78
CA LYS A 65 -9.54 -26.68 -2.41
C LYS A 65 -8.36 -26.21 -1.56
N ILE A 66 -7.88 -25.01 -1.83
CA ILE A 66 -6.98 -24.23 -0.98
C ILE A 66 -7.82 -23.14 -0.31
N THR A 67 -7.77 -23.09 1.02
CA THR A 67 -8.49 -22.07 1.78
C THR A 67 -7.81 -20.70 1.62
N THR A 68 -8.53 -19.63 1.97
CA THR A 68 -7.95 -18.28 1.96
C THR A 68 -6.84 -18.15 3.00
N GLU A 69 -6.98 -18.81 4.15
CA GLU A 69 -5.98 -18.80 5.22
C GLU A 69 -4.66 -19.46 4.76
N GLU A 70 -4.74 -20.66 4.16
CA GLU A 70 -3.57 -21.35 3.60
C GLU A 70 -2.88 -20.51 2.51
N GLY A 71 -3.65 -19.95 1.58
CA GLY A 71 -3.10 -19.10 0.52
C GLY A 71 -2.43 -17.84 1.05
N LEU A 72 -3.02 -17.20 2.07
CA LEU A 72 -2.43 -16.01 2.70
C LEU A 72 -1.18 -16.36 3.50
N GLU A 73 -1.20 -17.49 4.22
CA GLU A 73 -0.02 -17.95 4.95
C GLU A 73 1.13 -18.25 3.99
N ALA A 74 0.87 -18.97 2.90
CA ALA A 74 1.85 -19.24 1.87
C ALA A 74 2.40 -17.95 1.25
N LEU A 75 1.53 -16.99 0.92
CA LEU A 75 1.92 -15.68 0.40
C LEU A 75 2.82 -14.92 1.39
N VAL A 76 2.48 -14.89 2.67
CA VAL A 76 3.31 -14.23 3.71
C VAL A 76 4.68 -14.90 3.83
N ARG A 77 4.78 -16.23 3.71
CA ARG A 77 6.05 -16.95 3.69
C ARG A 77 6.89 -16.58 2.46
N LEU A 78 6.28 -16.47 1.28
CA LEU A 78 6.95 -16.03 0.06
C LEU A 78 7.47 -14.60 0.18
N LEU A 79 6.70 -13.68 0.77
CA LEU A 79 7.14 -12.29 0.98
C LEU A 79 8.40 -12.17 1.86
N ARG A 80 8.68 -13.18 2.70
CA ARG A 80 9.89 -13.25 3.53
C ARG A 80 11.07 -13.92 2.82
N ASN A 81 10.85 -14.54 1.68
CA ASN A 81 11.90 -15.19 0.91
C ASN A 81 12.81 -14.14 0.23
N ALA A 82 14.13 -14.30 0.38
CA ALA A 82 15.12 -13.34 -0.14
C ALA A 82 15.18 -13.29 -1.67
N GLU A 83 14.96 -14.42 -2.34
CA GLU A 83 14.88 -14.50 -3.79
C GLU A 83 13.64 -13.77 -4.31
N PHE A 84 12.48 -14.04 -3.70
CA PHE A 84 11.24 -13.33 -4.03
C PHE A 84 11.39 -11.81 -3.85
N LYS A 85 12.02 -11.37 -2.75
CA LYS A 85 12.32 -9.95 -2.53
C LYS A 85 13.19 -9.38 -3.65
N SER A 86 14.17 -10.13 -4.14
CA SER A 86 15.07 -9.68 -5.21
C SER A 86 14.32 -9.53 -6.54
N GLN A 87 13.48 -10.51 -6.90
CA GLN A 87 12.63 -10.46 -8.08
C GLN A 87 11.63 -9.29 -8.02
N TRP A 88 11.02 -9.06 -6.85
CA TRP A 88 10.13 -7.92 -6.61
C TRP A 88 10.82 -6.58 -6.86
N LEU A 89 12.04 -6.41 -6.34
CA LEU A 89 12.82 -5.18 -6.56
C LEU A 89 13.14 -4.96 -8.04
N GLN A 90 13.48 -6.04 -8.77
CA GLN A 90 13.74 -5.96 -10.20
C GLN A 90 12.49 -5.53 -10.98
N ALA A 91 11.34 -6.16 -10.74
CA ALA A 91 10.08 -5.81 -11.39
C ALA A 91 9.69 -4.34 -11.13
N LEU A 92 9.87 -3.86 -9.89
CA LEU A 92 9.64 -2.45 -9.57
C LEU A 92 10.58 -1.51 -10.33
N GLN A 93 11.84 -1.87 -10.51
CA GLN A 93 12.77 -1.07 -11.30
C GLN A 93 12.34 -0.99 -12.77
N GLU A 94 11.90 -2.10 -13.36
CA GLU A 94 11.42 -2.16 -14.74
C GLU A 94 10.17 -1.29 -14.94
N ILE A 95 9.17 -1.42 -14.05
CA ILE A 95 7.96 -0.58 -14.09
C ILE A 95 8.32 0.91 -14.00
N ARG A 96 9.27 1.28 -13.12
CA ARG A 96 9.72 2.66 -12.98
C ARG A 96 10.45 3.17 -14.22
N LYS A 97 11.28 2.35 -14.86
CA LYS A 97 11.96 2.69 -16.12
C LYS A 97 10.95 2.92 -17.24
N GLY A 98 9.97 2.00 -17.38
CA GLY A 98 8.93 2.10 -18.40
C GLY A 98 8.01 3.33 -18.27
N ARG A 99 7.85 3.88 -17.06
CA ARG A 99 7.09 5.12 -16.84
C ARG A 99 7.89 6.42 -17.08
N ARG A 100 9.22 6.31 -17.21
CA ARG A 100 10.12 7.46 -17.45
C ARG A 100 10.51 7.63 -18.93
N SER A 101 10.21 6.63 -19.76
CA SER A 101 10.43 6.65 -21.20
C SER A 101 9.16 7.07 -21.91
#